data_AF-A0A952JVH6-F1
#
_entry.id   AF-A0A952JVH6-F1
#
_cell.length_a   1.000
_cell.length_b   1.000
_cell.length_c   1.000
_cell.angle_alpha   90.00
_cell.angle_beta   90.00
_cell.angle_gamma   90.00
#
_symmetry.space_group_name_H-M   'P 1'
#
loop_
_entity.id
_entity.type
_entity.pdbx_description
1 polymer ?
#
loop_
_entity_poly.entity_id
_entity_poly.type
_entity_poly.pdbx_seq_one_letter_code
_entity_poly.pdbx_strand_id
1 'polypeptide(L)'
;MKYLLILLFSITTAYCYGQLVNDGGNIKIQPGAYIFCGGNVENKNAGNISNDGRLEIQGNFLNAATYNSATADDSLILSGGGNVTLNAGASALNYLYINKTANSNYVTLTNNVTVTSKLIYNSGTLTTDPIANNYTLNAAISVPFEFTAGREIIGRVMRTGWVNNQNIVFNQPYMNVTTTGGTSPGSFTVNMIPQANGGDPTQNEREVKRKFEFTQTGGTGFTADISYPYLDAELNTNTEPGLVPWSLVTGEWNGKLSPVTRDGAINYVTVSGISGSEINNEWKLADAKYTFNMTAYIKGAWNNPTGLMRTLLNSSNLLPLSQPFNTAPFNYAGTESVATIPNANVVDWVLLDFRKPASGLPADATPATSIGKKAAFILNNGSITDLDGVTPLAFDINKQGNGFFVIKTRNHLAIMSNSLPSNVSGSYTNNFSVLANNYKNPSATSDPVTLLAATGIGSTLYGMWPGDVNRNGSVTTSDVTPINIAIAGPVSGNTFVYNVRDVNYDRNVTTADVSVTNTSIAAFAQASASKPPPPNGLIIEKELKSHVPGEGR
;
A
#
# COMPACT_ATOMS: atom_id res chain seq x y z
N MET A 1 8.31 -51.24 -55.30
CA MET A 1 8.66 -50.67 -53.98
C MET A 1 8.00 -51.50 -52.90
N LYS A 2 8.79 -52.18 -52.06
CA LYS A 2 8.29 -52.86 -50.85
C LYS A 2 8.26 -51.83 -49.73
N TYR A 3 7.08 -51.47 -49.23
CA TYR A 3 6.97 -50.64 -48.02
C TYR A 3 6.98 -51.57 -46.81
N LEU A 4 8.09 -51.54 -46.07
CA LEU A 4 8.23 -52.15 -44.76
C LEU A 4 7.57 -51.21 -43.74
N LEU A 5 6.39 -51.57 -43.24
CA LEU A 5 5.74 -50.88 -42.15
C LEU A 5 6.40 -51.33 -40.84
N ILE A 6 7.27 -50.50 -40.26
CA ILE A 6 7.83 -50.71 -38.93
C ILE A 6 6.84 -50.11 -37.92
N LEU A 7 6.08 -50.96 -37.22
CA LEU A 7 5.33 -50.55 -36.03
C LEU A 7 6.33 -50.40 -34.86
N LEU A 8 6.65 -49.16 -34.49
CA LEU A 8 7.29 -48.88 -33.20
C LEU A 8 6.21 -49.04 -32.11
N PHE A 9 6.24 -50.16 -31.38
CA PHE A 9 5.59 -50.24 -30.07
C PHE A 9 6.41 -49.42 -29.09
N SER A 10 5.96 -48.20 -28.77
CA SER A 10 6.44 -47.48 -27.59
C SER A 10 5.95 -48.23 -26.36
N ILE A 11 6.81 -49.09 -25.78
CA ILE A 11 6.57 -49.63 -24.43
C ILE A 11 6.76 -48.46 -23.47
N THR A 12 5.70 -47.70 -23.22
CA THR A 12 5.61 -46.85 -22.04
C THR A 12 5.47 -47.79 -20.85
N THR A 13 6.53 -47.94 -20.07
CA THR A 13 6.46 -48.63 -18.78
C THR A 13 5.52 -47.84 -17.87
N ALA A 14 4.26 -48.28 -17.80
CA ALA A 14 3.32 -47.82 -16.80
C ALA A 14 3.69 -48.50 -15.48
N TYR A 15 4.27 -47.74 -14.54
CA TYR A 15 4.44 -48.21 -13.18
C TYR A 15 3.07 -48.24 -12.50
N CYS A 16 2.47 -49.43 -12.35
CA CYS A 16 1.33 -49.62 -11.48
C CYS A 16 1.84 -49.80 -10.04
N TYR A 17 1.77 -48.76 -9.23
CA TYR A 17 2.06 -48.92 -7.81
C TYR A 17 0.86 -49.57 -7.10
N GLY A 18 1.14 -50.53 -6.21
CA GLY A 18 0.10 -51.14 -5.38
C GLY A 18 -0.57 -50.11 -4.48
N GLN A 19 -1.90 -50.17 -4.41
CA GLN A 19 -2.70 -49.37 -3.48
C GLN A 19 -3.02 -50.19 -2.22
N LEU A 20 -3.20 -49.52 -1.09
CA LEU A 20 -3.70 -50.12 0.16
C LEU A 20 -5.14 -49.67 0.38
N VAL A 21 -6.09 -50.62 0.36
CA VAL A 21 -7.49 -50.33 0.64
C VAL A 21 -7.91 -51.08 1.91
N ASN A 22 -8.26 -50.33 2.95
CA ASN A 22 -8.87 -50.87 4.16
C ASN A 22 -10.37 -50.56 4.15
N ASP A 23 -11.18 -51.59 3.88
CA ASP A 23 -12.63 -51.48 3.81
C ASP A 23 -13.27 -52.25 4.98
N GLY A 24 -13.36 -51.61 6.14
CA GLY A 24 -13.93 -52.21 7.36
C GLY A 24 -12.96 -53.04 8.24
N GLY A 25 -11.69 -53.17 7.85
CA GLY A 25 -10.69 -53.95 8.59
C GLY A 25 -9.93 -53.17 9.67
N ASN A 26 -9.18 -53.89 10.51
CA ASN A 26 -8.25 -53.33 11.48
C ASN A 26 -6.81 -53.52 11.00
N ILE A 27 -6.09 -52.42 10.75
CA ILE A 27 -4.66 -52.42 10.46
C ILE A 27 -3.94 -51.79 11.65
N LYS A 28 -2.98 -52.50 12.23
CA LYS A 28 -2.11 -51.96 13.29
C LYS A 28 -0.67 -51.91 12.81
N ILE A 29 -0.09 -50.72 12.78
CA ILE A 29 1.32 -50.47 12.49
C ILE A 29 2.00 -50.25 13.84
N GLN A 30 2.78 -51.21 14.30
CA GLN A 30 3.40 -51.18 15.63
C GLN A 30 4.57 -50.18 15.70
N PRO A 31 4.99 -49.74 16.89
CA PRO A 31 6.21 -48.97 17.07
C PRO A 31 7.41 -49.62 16.38
N GLY A 32 8.15 -48.85 15.60
CA GLY A 32 9.29 -49.32 14.80
C GLY A 32 8.92 -50.01 13.48
N ALA A 33 7.65 -50.32 13.22
CA ALA A 33 7.22 -50.86 11.94
C ALA A 33 7.16 -49.77 10.86
N TYR A 34 7.42 -50.17 9.61
CA TYR A 34 7.37 -49.31 8.44
C TYR A 34 6.54 -49.96 7.34
N ILE A 35 5.49 -49.27 6.90
CA ILE A 35 4.68 -49.64 5.74
C ILE A 35 4.91 -48.62 4.65
N PHE A 36 5.29 -49.10 3.47
CA PHE A 36 5.41 -48.31 2.26
C PHE A 36 4.30 -48.65 1.28
N CYS A 37 3.57 -47.64 0.80
CA CYS A 37 2.57 -47.74 -0.24
C CYS A 37 2.94 -46.82 -1.40
N GLY A 38 3.32 -47.37 -2.55
CA GLY A 38 3.61 -46.57 -3.74
C GLY A 38 2.36 -45.96 -4.38
N GLY A 39 1.17 -46.50 -4.08
CA GLY A 39 -0.11 -46.02 -4.58
C GLY A 39 -0.90 -45.23 -3.54
N ASN A 40 -2.21 -45.20 -3.70
CA ASN A 40 -3.13 -44.60 -2.73
C ASN A 40 -3.25 -45.47 -1.48
N VAL A 41 -3.51 -44.83 -0.35
CA VAL A 41 -4.07 -45.48 0.84
C VAL A 41 -5.50 -44.98 1.01
N GLU A 42 -6.46 -45.90 1.03
CA GLU A 42 -7.88 -45.61 1.19
C GLU A 42 -8.41 -46.35 2.41
N ASN A 43 -8.89 -45.62 3.43
CA ASN A 43 -9.51 -46.17 4.62
C ASN A 43 -11.00 -45.80 4.63
N LYS A 44 -11.87 -46.81 4.49
CA LYS A 44 -13.29 -46.65 4.20
C LYS A 44 -14.16 -47.40 5.19
N ASN A 45 -15.45 -47.04 5.21
CA ASN A 45 -16.48 -47.68 6.02
C ASN A 45 -16.05 -47.79 7.49
N ALA A 46 -16.12 -48.99 8.10
CA ALA A 46 -15.71 -49.22 9.49
C ALA A 46 -14.20 -49.44 9.66
N GLY A 47 -13.38 -49.07 8.68
CA GLY A 47 -11.94 -49.27 8.68
C GLY A 47 -11.25 -48.53 9.82
N ASN A 48 -10.28 -49.19 10.45
CA ASN A 48 -9.46 -48.63 11.51
C ASN A 48 -7.98 -48.87 11.21
N ILE A 49 -7.24 -47.78 11.00
CA ILE A 49 -5.78 -47.79 10.91
C ILE A 49 -5.25 -47.20 12.21
N SER A 50 -4.65 -48.06 13.04
CA SER A 50 -3.91 -47.67 14.22
C SER A 50 -2.42 -47.61 13.85
N ASN A 51 -1.92 -46.41 13.61
CA ASN A 51 -0.52 -46.21 13.27
C ASN A 51 0.23 -45.75 14.52
N ASP A 52 1.15 -46.58 15.02
CA ASP A 52 2.14 -46.25 16.06
C ASP A 52 3.57 -46.31 15.49
N GLY A 53 3.71 -46.51 14.17
CA GLY A 53 4.97 -46.65 13.45
C GLY A 53 5.06 -45.65 12.28
N ARG A 54 5.44 -46.11 11.09
CA ARG A 54 5.57 -45.24 9.91
C ARG A 54 4.72 -45.76 8.76
N LEU A 55 3.87 -44.89 8.22
CA LEU A 55 3.11 -45.13 6.99
C LEU A 55 3.58 -44.13 5.92
N GLU A 56 4.34 -44.61 4.94
CA GLU A 56 4.81 -43.83 3.81
C GLU A 56 3.97 -44.10 2.57
N ILE A 57 3.55 -43.03 1.89
CA ILE A 57 2.60 -43.06 0.79
C ILE A 57 3.11 -42.16 -0.33
N GLN A 58 3.12 -42.67 -1.57
CA GLN A 58 3.43 -41.87 -2.75
C GLN A 58 2.20 -41.40 -3.54
N GLY A 59 1.05 -42.06 -3.36
CA GLY A 59 -0.24 -41.63 -3.89
C GLY A 59 -1.07 -40.81 -2.90
N ASN A 60 -2.40 -40.81 -3.10
CA ASN A 60 -3.33 -40.09 -2.24
C ASN A 60 -3.52 -40.78 -0.89
N PHE A 61 -3.70 -40.00 0.19
CA PHE A 61 -4.21 -40.51 1.45
C PHE A 61 -5.68 -40.11 1.61
N LEU A 62 -6.58 -41.09 1.58
CA LEU A 62 -8.02 -40.90 1.64
C LEU A 62 -8.60 -41.62 2.86
N ASN A 63 -8.72 -40.91 3.99
CA ASN A 63 -9.30 -41.44 5.22
C ASN A 63 -10.76 -40.97 5.41
N ALA A 64 -11.71 -41.85 5.16
CA ALA A 64 -13.13 -41.65 5.45
C ALA A 64 -13.58 -42.39 6.74
N ALA A 65 -12.67 -43.06 7.43
CA ALA A 65 -12.93 -43.86 8.62
C ALA A 65 -11.97 -43.50 9.77
N THR A 66 -11.62 -44.45 10.63
CA THR A 66 -10.76 -44.18 11.79
C THR A 66 -9.28 -44.30 11.43
N TYR A 67 -8.53 -43.22 11.58
CA TYR A 67 -7.07 -43.23 11.69
C TYR A 67 -6.70 -42.72 13.10
N ASN A 68 -5.94 -43.50 13.85
CA ASN A 68 -5.53 -43.13 15.21
C ASN A 68 -4.10 -43.59 15.50
N SER A 69 -3.59 -43.10 16.62
CA SER A 69 -2.32 -43.52 17.20
C SER A 69 -2.49 -43.60 18.71
N ALA A 70 -1.79 -44.56 19.32
CA ALA A 70 -1.67 -44.73 20.76
C ALA A 70 -0.36 -44.15 21.30
N THR A 71 0.64 -43.89 20.45
CA THR A 71 1.94 -43.32 20.83
C THR A 71 2.16 -41.96 20.16
N ALA A 72 3.16 -41.20 20.62
CA ALA A 72 3.53 -39.97 19.93
C ALA A 72 4.26 -40.25 18.60
N ASP A 73 4.81 -41.45 18.37
CA ASP A 73 5.85 -41.67 17.37
C ASP A 73 5.32 -41.97 15.95
N ASP A 74 4.01 -41.95 15.74
CA ASP A 74 3.42 -42.28 14.46
C ASP A 74 3.66 -41.20 13.41
N SER A 75 4.09 -41.65 12.23
CA SER A 75 4.36 -40.77 11.09
C SER A 75 3.49 -41.15 9.90
N LEU A 76 2.76 -40.17 9.38
CA LEU A 76 2.24 -40.19 8.01
C LEU A 76 3.23 -39.45 7.11
N ILE A 77 3.80 -40.15 6.15
CA ILE A 77 4.83 -39.61 5.25
C ILE A 77 4.28 -39.56 3.83
N LEU A 78 4.13 -38.36 3.28
CA LEU A 78 3.76 -38.15 1.89
C LEU A 78 5.03 -37.90 1.08
N SER A 79 5.44 -38.90 0.29
CA SER A 79 6.70 -38.90 -0.45
C SER A 79 6.50 -39.13 -1.95
N GLY A 80 7.59 -39.33 -2.69
CA GLY A 80 7.52 -39.62 -4.13
C GLY A 80 7.16 -38.40 -4.98
N GLY A 81 6.95 -38.64 -6.27
CA GLY A 81 6.59 -37.62 -7.25
C GLY A 81 5.09 -37.37 -7.36
N GLY A 82 4.72 -36.52 -8.31
CA GLY A 82 3.33 -36.27 -8.68
C GLY A 82 2.52 -35.46 -7.67
N ASN A 83 1.35 -35.02 -8.10
CA ASN A 83 0.41 -34.31 -7.25
C ASN A 83 -0.48 -35.33 -6.54
N VAL A 84 -0.66 -35.15 -5.24
CA VAL A 84 -1.47 -36.03 -4.38
C VAL A 84 -2.44 -35.21 -3.54
N THR A 85 -3.50 -35.88 -3.08
CA THR A 85 -4.44 -35.34 -2.11
C THR A 85 -4.22 -35.91 -0.72
N LEU A 86 -4.49 -35.08 0.29
CA LEU A 86 -4.51 -35.45 1.70
C LEU A 86 -5.92 -35.21 2.25
N ASN A 87 -6.60 -36.31 2.57
CA ASN A 87 -7.86 -36.32 3.29
C ASN A 87 -7.69 -37.10 4.59
N ALA A 88 -7.64 -36.41 5.73
CA ALA A 88 -7.52 -37.07 7.04
C ALA A 88 -8.87 -37.44 7.66
N GLY A 89 -10.00 -37.10 7.03
CA GLY A 89 -11.32 -37.24 7.63
C GLY A 89 -11.43 -36.46 8.94
N ALA A 90 -12.02 -37.06 9.97
CA ALA A 90 -12.09 -36.47 11.31
C ALA A 90 -10.83 -36.75 12.16
N SER A 91 -9.86 -37.51 11.64
CA SER A 91 -8.69 -37.94 12.40
C SER A 91 -7.65 -36.85 12.52
N ALA A 92 -6.98 -36.83 13.67
CA ALA A 92 -5.75 -36.06 13.87
C ALA A 92 -4.53 -36.90 13.45
N LEU A 93 -3.55 -36.25 12.85
CA LEU A 93 -2.27 -36.83 12.48
C LEU A 93 -1.22 -36.39 13.50
N ASN A 94 -0.42 -37.31 14.01
CA ASN A 94 0.53 -36.94 15.06
C ASN A 94 1.78 -36.30 14.47
N TYR A 95 2.54 -37.05 13.68
CA TYR A 95 3.59 -36.51 12.82
C TYR A 95 3.15 -36.56 11.36
N LEU A 96 3.21 -35.39 10.71
CA LEU A 96 2.99 -35.27 9.27
C LEU A 96 4.30 -34.88 8.60
N TYR A 97 4.75 -35.70 7.64
CA TYR A 97 5.91 -35.42 6.81
C TYR A 97 5.47 -35.12 5.38
N ILE A 98 5.92 -33.98 4.86
CA ILE A 98 5.82 -33.63 3.44
C ILE A 98 7.22 -33.71 2.84
N ASN A 99 7.47 -34.74 2.03
CA ASN A 99 8.78 -35.09 1.51
C ASN A 99 8.71 -35.52 0.04
N LYS A 100 8.14 -34.68 -0.82
CA LYS A 100 7.97 -34.97 -2.25
C LYS A 100 9.29 -34.85 -3.03
N THR A 101 9.37 -35.44 -4.21
CA THR A 101 10.63 -35.45 -4.99
C THR A 101 10.97 -34.09 -5.63
N ALA A 102 9.98 -33.22 -5.85
CA ALA A 102 10.19 -31.90 -6.45
C ALA A 102 9.22 -30.87 -5.90
N ASN A 103 9.61 -29.59 -5.93
CA ASN A 103 8.78 -28.46 -5.49
C ASN A 103 7.51 -28.29 -6.35
N SER A 104 7.50 -28.80 -7.59
CA SER A 104 6.31 -28.84 -8.44
C SER A 104 5.31 -29.93 -8.07
N ASN A 105 5.62 -30.79 -7.09
CA ASN A 105 4.74 -31.86 -6.64
C ASN A 105 3.89 -31.36 -5.46
N TYR A 106 2.58 -31.30 -5.70
CA TYR A 106 1.63 -30.74 -4.75
C TYR A 106 1.10 -31.82 -3.80
N VAL A 107 0.97 -31.45 -2.53
CA VAL A 107 0.07 -32.09 -1.57
C VAL A 107 -1.09 -31.14 -1.34
N THR A 108 -2.27 -31.49 -1.83
CA THR A 108 -3.48 -30.65 -1.74
C THR A 108 -4.41 -31.21 -0.69
N LEU A 109 -4.77 -30.41 0.31
CA LEU A 109 -5.79 -30.81 1.27
C LEU A 109 -7.16 -30.89 0.58
N THR A 110 -7.95 -31.90 0.92
CA THR A 110 -9.37 -32.01 0.49
C THR A 110 -10.34 -31.99 1.66
N ASN A 111 -9.84 -31.72 2.87
CA ASN A 111 -10.59 -31.47 4.09
C ASN A 111 -9.71 -30.70 5.09
N ASN A 112 -10.26 -30.27 6.22
CA ASN A 112 -9.45 -29.74 7.31
C ASN A 112 -8.58 -30.85 7.92
N VAL A 113 -7.30 -30.57 8.13
CA VAL A 113 -6.33 -31.53 8.69
C VAL A 113 -5.80 -31.00 10.00
N THR A 114 -5.75 -31.85 11.03
CA THR A 114 -5.20 -31.49 12.34
C THR A 114 -3.91 -32.24 12.60
N VAL A 115 -2.85 -31.51 12.97
CA VAL A 115 -1.55 -32.06 13.38
C VAL A 115 -1.35 -31.85 14.88
N THR A 116 -1.03 -32.92 15.62
CA THR A 116 -1.00 -32.89 17.10
C THR A 116 0.38 -32.96 17.74
N SER A 117 1.41 -33.45 17.04
CA SER A 117 2.78 -33.50 17.59
C SER A 117 3.78 -32.71 16.77
N LYS A 118 3.86 -32.89 15.44
CA LYS A 118 4.85 -32.18 14.63
C LYS A 118 4.51 -32.17 13.14
N LEU A 119 4.76 -31.04 12.48
CA LEU A 119 4.85 -30.96 11.02
C LEU A 119 6.32 -30.91 10.60
N ILE A 120 6.73 -31.76 9.67
CA ILE A 120 8.05 -31.76 9.05
C ILE A 120 7.89 -31.56 7.55
N TYR A 121 8.32 -30.40 7.06
CA TYR A 121 8.13 -29.97 5.68
C TYR A 121 9.49 -29.83 4.98
N ASN A 122 9.91 -30.92 4.35
CA ASN A 122 11.22 -31.04 3.71
C ASN A 122 11.21 -30.56 2.26
N SER A 123 10.19 -30.94 1.49
CA SER A 123 10.14 -30.70 0.05
C SER A 123 8.73 -30.82 -0.52
N GLY A 124 8.52 -30.32 -1.75
CA GLY A 124 7.19 -30.26 -2.37
C GLY A 124 6.46 -28.96 -2.09
N THR A 125 5.17 -28.94 -2.45
CA THR A 125 4.25 -27.82 -2.22
C THR A 125 3.00 -28.30 -1.47
N LEU A 126 2.88 -27.95 -0.19
CA LEU A 126 1.68 -28.18 0.62
C LEU A 126 0.71 -27.01 0.45
N THR A 127 -0.52 -27.30 0.05
CA THR A 127 -1.58 -26.30 -0.09
C THR A 127 -2.88 -26.75 0.57
N THR A 128 -3.56 -25.79 1.21
CA THR A 128 -4.90 -26.00 1.80
C THR A 128 -6.03 -25.65 0.84
N ASP A 129 -5.72 -25.59 -0.46
CA ASP A 129 -6.65 -25.24 -1.54
C ASP A 129 -7.41 -23.92 -1.29
N PRO A 130 -6.68 -22.80 -1.10
CA PRO A 130 -7.28 -21.54 -0.66
C PRO A 130 -8.17 -20.86 -1.71
N ILE A 131 -8.10 -21.29 -2.98
CA ILE A 131 -8.89 -20.70 -4.06
C ILE A 131 -10.24 -21.42 -4.20
N ALA A 132 -10.25 -22.75 -4.21
CA ALA A 132 -11.49 -23.48 -4.47
C ALA A 132 -12.28 -23.81 -3.19
N ASN A 133 -11.61 -24.22 -2.10
CA ASN A 133 -12.29 -24.81 -0.95
C ASN A 133 -11.91 -24.22 0.42
N ASN A 134 -10.78 -23.52 0.55
CA ASN A 134 -10.36 -22.85 1.78
C ASN A 134 -10.26 -23.77 3.02
N TYR A 135 -9.71 -24.98 2.85
CA TYR A 135 -9.42 -25.86 3.99
C TYR A 135 -8.34 -25.26 4.90
N THR A 136 -8.23 -25.82 6.10
CA THR A 136 -7.27 -25.37 7.12
C THR A 136 -6.37 -26.50 7.59
N LEU A 137 -5.08 -26.21 7.74
CA LEU A 137 -4.15 -27.00 8.53
C LEU A 137 -4.15 -26.50 9.98
N ASN A 138 -4.65 -27.30 10.90
CA ASN A 138 -4.82 -26.97 12.31
C ASN A 138 -3.69 -27.56 13.16
N ALA A 139 -3.19 -26.79 14.12
CA ALA A 139 -2.26 -27.30 15.14
C ALA A 139 -2.33 -26.44 16.41
N ALA A 140 -2.05 -26.98 17.60
CA ALA A 140 -1.88 -26.14 18.79
C ALA A 140 -0.59 -25.30 18.69
N ILE A 141 -0.47 -24.18 19.42
CA ILE A 141 0.77 -23.38 19.44
C ILE A 141 1.99 -24.18 19.93
N SER A 142 1.78 -25.23 20.73
CA SER A 142 2.84 -26.12 21.22
C SER A 142 3.41 -27.06 20.15
N VAL A 143 2.71 -27.24 19.03
CA VAL A 143 3.13 -28.15 17.95
C VAL A 143 4.20 -27.48 17.09
N PRO A 144 5.46 -27.95 17.08
CA PRO A 144 6.50 -27.40 16.22
C PRO A 144 6.22 -27.67 14.73
N PHE A 145 6.48 -26.65 13.91
CA PHE A 145 6.54 -26.76 12.45
C PHE A 145 8.00 -26.61 12.02
N GLU A 146 8.56 -27.64 11.40
CA GLU A 146 9.93 -27.67 10.89
C GLU A 146 9.91 -27.48 9.37
N PHE A 147 10.43 -26.35 8.92
CA PHE A 147 10.51 -26.02 7.50
C PHE A 147 11.95 -26.15 7.00
N THR A 148 12.12 -26.84 5.88
CA THR A 148 13.33 -26.63 5.05
C THR A 148 13.30 -25.23 4.44
N ALA A 149 14.47 -24.65 4.19
CA ALA A 149 14.60 -23.30 3.65
C ALA A 149 13.78 -23.10 2.36
N GLY A 150 13.09 -21.96 2.27
CA GLY A 150 12.26 -21.60 1.10
C GLY A 150 11.00 -22.45 0.92
N ARG A 151 10.56 -23.19 1.95
CA ARG A 151 9.26 -23.88 1.96
C ARG A 151 8.20 -23.01 2.62
N GLU A 152 7.01 -23.00 2.03
CA GLU A 152 5.83 -22.36 2.60
C GLU A 152 4.57 -23.20 2.38
N ILE A 153 3.63 -23.08 3.31
CA ILE A 153 2.26 -23.63 3.19
C ILE A 153 1.42 -22.58 2.48
N ILE A 154 0.77 -22.98 1.39
CA ILE A 154 -0.11 -22.09 0.63
C ILE A 154 -1.53 -22.22 1.18
N GLY A 155 -2.08 -21.13 1.70
CA GLY A 155 -3.44 -21.07 2.23
C GLY A 155 -3.47 -20.91 3.75
N ARG A 156 -4.42 -21.59 4.40
CA ARG A 156 -4.82 -21.35 5.79
C ARG A 156 -4.12 -22.26 6.79
N VAL A 157 -3.42 -21.66 7.73
CA VAL A 157 -2.88 -22.33 8.93
C VAL A 157 -3.57 -21.75 10.16
N MET A 158 -4.24 -22.60 10.95
CA MET A 158 -4.86 -22.20 12.21
C MET A 158 -4.07 -22.75 13.40
N ARG A 159 -3.74 -21.85 14.32
CA ARG A 159 -3.08 -22.17 15.58
C ARG A 159 -4.05 -21.99 16.75
N THR A 160 -4.17 -23.00 17.61
CA THR A 160 -5.08 -23.02 18.79
C THR A 160 -4.32 -23.07 20.11
N GLY A 161 -5.02 -22.85 21.24
CA GLY A 161 -4.40 -22.88 22.57
C GLY A 161 -3.51 -21.66 22.82
N TRP A 162 -3.91 -20.52 22.27
CA TRP A 162 -3.09 -19.32 22.15
C TRP A 162 -2.76 -18.67 23.50
N VAL A 163 -1.54 -18.15 23.63
CA VAL A 163 -1.03 -17.45 24.81
C VAL A 163 -0.27 -16.20 24.35
N ASN A 164 -0.51 -15.07 25.02
CA ASN A 164 0.19 -13.81 24.73
C ASN A 164 1.71 -13.92 24.95
N ASN A 165 2.46 -13.05 24.27
CA ASN A 165 3.91 -12.91 24.33
C ASN A 165 4.68 -14.15 23.88
N GLN A 166 4.08 -14.93 22.97
CA GLN A 166 4.73 -16.04 22.29
C GLN A 166 4.81 -15.72 20.80
N ASN A 167 5.97 -15.93 20.21
CA ASN A 167 6.17 -15.76 18.77
C ASN A 167 5.79 -17.05 18.04
N ILE A 168 4.65 -17.03 17.35
CA ILE A 168 4.09 -18.23 16.73
C ILE A 168 4.31 -18.21 15.22
N VAL A 169 4.93 -19.28 14.70
CA VAL A 169 5.16 -19.52 13.27
C VAL A 169 3.91 -20.12 12.61
N PHE A 170 3.58 -19.66 11.41
CA PHE A 170 2.46 -20.18 10.60
C PHE A 170 2.94 -20.84 9.32
N ASN A 171 2.77 -20.16 8.18
CA ASN A 171 2.91 -20.74 6.85
C ASN A 171 4.36 -21.01 6.47
N GLN A 172 5.30 -20.27 7.05
CA GLN A 172 6.74 -20.37 6.83
C GLN A 172 7.49 -19.67 8.00
N PRO A 173 8.80 -19.90 8.20
CA PRO A 173 9.57 -19.44 9.38
C PRO A 173 9.48 -17.95 9.78
N TYR A 174 9.16 -17.08 8.83
CA TYR A 174 9.07 -15.62 8.97
C TYR A 174 7.63 -15.10 8.86
N MET A 175 6.63 -15.99 8.69
CA MET A 175 5.22 -15.65 8.88
C MET A 175 4.87 -15.86 10.35
N ASN A 176 5.08 -14.80 11.13
CA ASN A 176 5.03 -14.85 12.58
C ASN A 176 3.98 -13.90 13.14
N VAL A 177 3.31 -14.33 14.21
CA VAL A 177 2.37 -13.50 14.97
C VAL A 177 2.70 -13.60 16.45
N THR A 178 2.82 -12.46 17.12
CA THR A 178 2.87 -12.35 18.58
C THR A 178 1.73 -11.45 19.04
N THR A 179 0.99 -11.82 20.09
CA THR A 179 -0.01 -10.92 20.70
C THR A 179 0.44 -10.46 22.08
N THR A 180 0.11 -9.22 22.45
CA THR A 180 0.49 -8.64 23.74
C THR A 180 -0.68 -7.88 24.35
N GLY A 181 -0.78 -7.91 25.69
CA GLY A 181 -1.84 -7.23 26.44
C GLY A 181 -3.22 -7.89 26.29
N GLY A 182 -4.19 -7.38 27.05
CA GLY A 182 -5.58 -7.84 26.99
C GLY A 182 -5.80 -9.33 27.27
N THR A 183 -6.97 -9.83 26.86
CA THR A 183 -7.29 -11.26 26.83
C THR A 183 -6.86 -11.84 25.49
N SER A 184 -6.04 -12.90 25.51
CA SER A 184 -5.59 -13.59 24.31
C SER A 184 -6.76 -14.16 23.50
N PRO A 185 -6.64 -14.25 22.17
CA PRO A 185 -7.60 -15.01 21.37
C PRO A 185 -7.56 -16.50 21.75
N GLY A 186 -8.59 -17.28 21.41
CA GLY A 186 -8.58 -18.74 21.55
C GLY A 186 -7.87 -19.45 20.40
N SER A 187 -7.90 -18.83 19.22
CA SER A 187 -7.22 -19.29 18.01
C SER A 187 -6.88 -18.11 17.10
N PHE A 188 -5.88 -18.32 16.25
CA PHE A 188 -5.46 -17.39 15.22
C PHE A 188 -5.25 -18.16 13.92
N THR A 189 -5.71 -17.61 12.80
CA THR A 189 -5.55 -18.21 11.47
C THR A 189 -4.87 -17.22 10.57
N VAL A 190 -3.85 -17.68 9.85
CA VAL A 190 -3.19 -16.93 8.77
C VAL A 190 -3.55 -17.60 7.46
N ASN A 191 -4.13 -16.83 6.53
CA ASN A 191 -4.22 -17.20 5.13
C ASN A 191 -3.13 -16.45 4.36
N MET A 192 -2.17 -17.19 3.79
CA MET A 192 -1.08 -16.62 2.99
C MET A 192 -1.08 -17.27 1.61
N ILE A 193 -1.26 -16.45 0.57
CA ILE A 193 -1.35 -16.93 -0.81
C ILE A 193 -0.34 -16.15 -1.66
N PRO A 194 0.70 -16.81 -2.21
CA PRO A 194 1.65 -16.19 -3.12
C PRO A 194 1.04 -15.96 -4.52
N GLN A 195 1.65 -15.08 -5.32
CA GLN A 195 1.17 -14.76 -6.68
C GLN A 195 0.97 -16.00 -7.54
N ALA A 196 1.93 -16.91 -7.51
CA ALA A 196 1.95 -18.13 -8.32
C ALA A 196 0.74 -19.05 -8.08
N ASN A 197 0.01 -18.85 -6.98
CA ASN A 197 -1.14 -19.65 -6.58
C ASN A 197 -2.44 -18.85 -6.51
N GLY A 198 -2.50 -17.71 -7.22
CA GLY A 198 -3.69 -16.87 -7.30
C GLY A 198 -3.82 -15.86 -6.16
N GLY A 199 -2.77 -15.65 -5.38
CA GLY A 199 -2.72 -14.61 -4.37
C GLY A 199 -2.57 -13.24 -5.00
N ASP A 200 -3.65 -12.47 -5.03
CA ASP A 200 -3.63 -11.08 -5.48
C ASP A 200 -4.45 -10.23 -4.49
N PRO A 201 -3.88 -9.18 -3.89
CA PRO A 201 -4.64 -8.27 -3.05
C PRO A 201 -5.80 -7.63 -3.82
N THR A 202 -6.85 -7.27 -3.08
CA THR A 202 -8.02 -6.61 -3.66
C THR A 202 -7.65 -5.19 -4.09
N GLN A 203 -8.14 -4.78 -5.27
CA GLN A 203 -7.87 -3.48 -5.93
C GLN A 203 -6.51 -3.41 -6.64
N ASN A 204 -6.50 -2.82 -7.84
CA ASN A 204 -5.31 -2.70 -8.67
C ASN A 204 -4.46 -1.49 -8.25
N GLU A 205 -3.77 -1.61 -7.12
CA GLU A 205 -2.91 -0.59 -6.54
C GLU A 205 -1.45 -1.07 -6.52
N ARG A 206 -0.50 -0.20 -6.13
CA ARG A 206 0.89 -0.65 -5.93
C ARG A 206 0.95 -1.68 -4.81
N GLU A 207 1.55 -2.83 -5.09
CA GLU A 207 1.64 -3.94 -4.14
C GLU A 207 2.68 -4.99 -4.50
N VAL A 208 3.16 -5.69 -3.47
CA VAL A 208 3.73 -7.02 -3.60
C VAL A 208 2.57 -7.97 -3.90
N LYS A 209 2.70 -8.82 -4.93
CA LYS A 209 1.63 -9.74 -5.35
C LYS A 209 1.55 -10.95 -4.43
N ARG A 210 1.13 -10.71 -3.20
CA ARG A 210 0.92 -11.72 -2.18
C ARG A 210 -0.22 -11.28 -1.28
N LYS A 211 -1.20 -12.16 -1.11
CA LYS A 211 -2.38 -11.88 -0.30
C LYS A 211 -2.23 -12.42 1.11
N PHE A 212 -2.56 -11.58 2.09
CA PHE A 212 -2.62 -11.96 3.49
C PHE A 212 -4.01 -11.68 4.05
N GLU A 213 -4.58 -12.66 4.73
CA GLU A 213 -5.79 -12.48 5.53
C GLU A 213 -5.56 -13.14 6.88
N PHE A 214 -6.11 -12.53 7.93
CA PHE A 214 -5.99 -13.04 9.28
C PHE A 214 -7.38 -13.14 9.90
N THR A 215 -7.58 -14.14 10.74
CA THR A 215 -8.79 -14.22 11.56
C THR A 215 -8.47 -14.75 12.95
N GLN A 216 -9.10 -14.21 13.97
CA GLN A 216 -9.01 -14.71 15.34
C GLN A 216 -10.38 -15.12 15.89
N THR A 217 -10.38 -16.03 16.87
CA THR A 217 -11.57 -16.36 17.67
C THR A 217 -11.46 -15.77 19.07
N GLY A 218 -12.37 -14.87 19.42
CA GLY A 218 -12.38 -14.22 20.74
C GLY A 218 -11.15 -13.33 21.00
N GLY A 219 -10.87 -13.06 22.27
CA GLY A 219 -9.84 -12.12 22.72
C GLY A 219 -10.30 -10.66 22.64
N THR A 220 -9.82 -9.84 23.57
CA THR A 220 -10.20 -8.42 23.67
C THR A 220 -9.07 -7.58 24.23
N GLY A 221 -8.84 -6.40 23.67
CA GLY A 221 -7.87 -5.43 24.18
C GLY A 221 -6.39 -5.82 24.01
N PHE A 222 -6.09 -6.80 23.17
CA PHE A 222 -4.73 -7.17 22.80
C PHE A 222 -4.29 -6.42 21.52
N THR A 223 -2.99 -6.30 21.34
CA THR A 223 -2.35 -5.91 20.08
C THR A 223 -1.58 -7.08 19.48
N ALA A 224 -1.36 -7.06 18.18
CA ALA A 224 -0.61 -8.07 17.44
C ALA A 224 0.59 -7.44 16.72
N ASP A 225 1.71 -8.13 16.80
CA ASP A 225 2.90 -7.90 16.00
C ASP A 225 2.94 -8.99 14.94
N ILE A 226 2.88 -8.59 13.66
CA ILE A 226 2.72 -9.50 12.53
C ILE A 226 3.87 -9.30 11.56
N SER A 227 4.52 -10.40 11.18
CA SER A 227 5.57 -10.45 10.15
C SER A 227 5.02 -10.97 8.83
N TYR A 228 5.24 -10.23 7.76
CA TYR A 228 4.74 -10.46 6.42
C TYR A 228 5.92 -10.82 5.52
N PRO A 229 6.13 -12.11 5.21
CA PRO A 229 7.20 -12.51 4.32
C PRO A 229 6.81 -12.41 2.84
N TYR A 230 7.78 -12.17 1.97
CA TYR A 230 7.59 -12.06 0.52
C TYR A 230 8.68 -12.80 -0.25
N LEU A 231 8.55 -12.86 -1.57
CA LEU A 231 9.61 -13.27 -2.49
C LEU A 231 10.01 -12.10 -3.39
N ASP A 232 11.29 -12.01 -3.77
CA ASP A 232 11.79 -10.94 -4.65
C ASP A 232 11.03 -10.88 -5.97
N ALA A 233 10.66 -12.05 -6.50
CA ALA A 233 9.89 -12.16 -7.74
C ALA A 233 8.48 -11.55 -7.64
N GLU A 234 7.96 -11.33 -6.42
CA GLU A 234 6.64 -10.73 -6.16
C GLU A 234 6.70 -9.22 -5.93
N LEU A 235 7.91 -8.61 -5.86
CA LEU A 235 8.09 -7.19 -5.56
C LEU A 235 7.51 -6.27 -6.64
N ASN A 236 7.46 -6.71 -7.90
CA ASN A 236 7.07 -5.88 -9.03
C ASN A 236 7.85 -4.54 -9.08
N THR A 237 7.16 -3.42 -8.84
CA THR A 237 7.69 -2.05 -8.85
C THR A 237 8.04 -1.53 -7.45
N ASN A 238 7.87 -2.34 -6.41
CA ASN A 238 8.16 -1.96 -5.03
C ASN A 238 9.65 -2.04 -4.77
N THR A 239 10.12 -1.22 -3.83
CA THR A 239 11.49 -1.30 -3.31
C THR A 239 11.45 -1.76 -1.86
N GLU A 240 12.29 -2.73 -1.51
CA GLU A 240 12.35 -3.30 -0.16
C GLU A 240 12.57 -2.25 0.94
N PRO A 241 13.44 -1.24 0.76
CA PRO A 241 13.63 -0.21 1.77
C PRO A 241 12.37 0.60 2.05
N GLY A 242 11.37 0.61 1.15
CA GLY A 242 10.10 1.33 1.31
C GLY A 242 8.91 0.46 1.72
N LEU A 243 9.03 -0.87 1.73
CA LEU A 243 7.92 -1.79 2.03
C LEU A 243 7.35 -1.61 3.45
N VAL A 244 6.03 -1.50 3.52
CA VAL A 244 5.25 -1.53 4.77
C VAL A 244 3.98 -2.37 4.59
N PRO A 245 3.37 -2.87 5.67
CA PRO A 245 2.05 -3.48 5.60
C PRO A 245 0.94 -2.45 5.37
N TRP A 246 -0.04 -2.83 4.57
CA TRP A 246 -1.24 -2.07 4.27
C TRP A 246 -2.46 -2.90 4.62
N SER A 247 -3.46 -2.29 5.26
CA SER A 247 -4.75 -2.91 5.52
C SER A 247 -5.87 -2.26 4.73
N LEU A 248 -6.80 -3.08 4.22
CA LEU A 248 -7.98 -2.58 3.52
C LEU A 248 -9.08 -2.27 4.53
N VAL A 249 -9.40 -0.98 4.69
CA VAL A 249 -10.44 -0.51 5.60
C VAL A 249 -11.51 0.21 4.80
N THR A 250 -12.73 -0.32 4.79
CA THR A 250 -13.88 0.27 4.08
C THR A 250 -13.59 0.61 2.60
N GLY A 251 -12.82 -0.24 1.92
CA GLY A 251 -12.45 -0.04 0.52
C GLY A 251 -11.26 0.92 0.27
N GLU A 252 -10.54 1.34 1.31
CA GLU A 252 -9.34 2.17 1.21
C GLU A 252 -8.13 1.45 1.84
N TRP A 253 -7.03 1.38 1.12
CA TRP A 253 -5.77 0.84 1.64
C TRP A 253 -5.10 1.86 2.56
N ASN A 254 -4.85 1.47 3.81
CA ASN A 254 -4.24 2.29 4.86
C ASN A 254 -2.88 1.69 5.25
N GLY A 255 -1.81 2.47 5.08
CA GLY A 255 -0.44 2.04 5.33
C GLY A 255 -0.07 2.14 6.80
N LYS A 256 0.59 1.11 7.34
CA LYS A 256 1.14 1.11 8.70
C LYS A 256 2.63 1.42 8.65
N LEU A 257 2.97 2.71 8.68
CA LEU A 257 4.34 3.19 8.42
C LEU A 257 5.29 3.05 9.63
N SER A 258 4.74 2.94 10.84
CA SER A 258 5.55 2.84 12.06
C SER A 258 4.75 2.21 13.21
N PRO A 259 5.40 1.44 14.11
CA PRO A 259 6.78 0.94 14.02
C PRO A 259 6.88 -0.23 13.02
N VAL A 260 7.86 -0.15 12.10
CA VAL A 260 8.10 -1.19 11.08
C VAL A 260 9.55 -1.65 11.12
N THR A 261 9.76 -2.96 11.17
CA THR A 261 11.07 -3.61 10.98
C THR A 261 11.04 -4.36 9.65
N ARG A 262 12.15 -4.38 8.91
CA ARG A 262 12.23 -5.07 7.62
C ARG A 262 13.61 -5.66 7.40
N ASP A 263 13.67 -6.76 6.65
CA ASP A 263 14.90 -7.43 6.24
C ASP A 263 14.73 -7.88 4.78
N GLY A 264 15.51 -7.30 3.87
CA GLY A 264 15.53 -7.64 2.43
C GLY A 264 16.52 -8.74 2.06
N ALA A 265 17.28 -9.28 3.03
CA ALA A 265 18.07 -10.50 2.80
C ALA A 265 17.25 -11.76 3.12
N ILE A 266 16.32 -11.62 4.07
CA ILE A 266 15.43 -12.70 4.55
C ILE A 266 13.99 -12.53 4.01
N ASN A 267 13.68 -11.39 3.43
CA ASN A 267 12.43 -11.04 2.76
C ASN A 267 11.21 -11.05 3.67
N TYR A 268 11.24 -10.23 4.73
CA TYR A 268 10.06 -9.98 5.55
C TYR A 268 9.95 -8.53 6.01
N VAL A 269 8.72 -8.14 6.34
CA VAL A 269 8.39 -6.87 6.99
C VAL A 269 7.52 -7.14 8.21
N THR A 270 7.89 -6.63 9.37
CA THR A 270 7.11 -6.74 10.61
C THR A 270 6.54 -5.38 10.97
N VAL A 271 5.27 -5.35 11.36
CA VAL A 271 4.65 -4.19 12.02
C VAL A 271 4.13 -4.59 13.38
N SER A 272 4.35 -3.72 14.37
CA SER A 272 3.90 -3.95 15.74
C SER A 272 2.65 -3.14 16.09
N GLY A 273 1.89 -3.63 17.06
CA GLY A 273 0.79 -2.87 17.65
C GLY A 273 -0.51 -2.84 16.83
N ILE A 274 -0.74 -3.81 15.92
CA ILE A 274 -2.03 -3.93 15.21
C ILE A 274 -3.12 -4.22 16.24
N SER A 275 -4.21 -3.45 16.26
CA SER A 275 -5.27 -3.70 17.23
C SER A 275 -6.07 -4.96 16.85
N GLY A 276 -6.60 -5.68 17.84
CA GLY A 276 -7.43 -6.86 17.58
C GLY A 276 -8.59 -6.62 16.59
N SER A 277 -9.16 -5.41 16.53
CA SER A 277 -10.23 -5.08 15.60
C SER A 277 -9.77 -4.90 14.15
N GLU A 278 -8.48 -4.63 13.92
CA GLU A 278 -7.91 -4.41 12.58
C GLU A 278 -7.40 -5.69 11.92
N ILE A 279 -7.21 -6.76 12.68
CA ILE A 279 -6.61 -8.03 12.21
C ILE A 279 -7.40 -8.62 11.05
N ASN A 280 -8.73 -8.63 11.16
CA ASN A 280 -9.63 -9.24 10.18
C ASN A 280 -9.74 -8.50 8.84
N ASN A 281 -9.05 -7.37 8.68
CA ASN A 281 -8.94 -6.71 7.39
C ASN A 281 -8.13 -7.58 6.42
N GLU A 282 -8.24 -7.28 5.13
CA GLU A 282 -7.29 -7.79 4.16
C GLU A 282 -5.97 -7.02 4.28
N TRP A 283 -4.85 -7.72 4.11
CA TRP A 283 -3.51 -7.13 4.19
C TRP A 283 -2.65 -7.44 2.97
N LYS A 284 -1.75 -6.50 2.68
CA LYS A 284 -0.71 -6.65 1.67
C LYS A 284 0.57 -5.91 2.08
N LEU A 285 1.64 -6.15 1.35
CA LEU A 285 2.83 -5.29 1.39
C LEU A 285 2.83 -4.34 0.20
N ALA A 286 3.26 -3.11 0.42
CA ALA A 286 3.58 -2.18 -0.66
C ALA A 286 4.56 -1.12 -0.17
N ASP A 287 5.34 -0.58 -1.10
CA ASP A 287 6.27 0.52 -0.85
C ASP A 287 5.48 1.83 -0.69
N ALA A 288 5.64 2.44 0.49
CA ALA A 288 4.92 3.67 0.85
C ALA A 288 5.48 4.91 0.17
N LYS A 289 6.71 4.87 -0.35
CA LYS A 289 7.33 6.01 -1.01
C LYS A 289 6.83 6.13 -2.43
N TYR A 290 6.10 7.22 -2.69
CA TYR A 290 5.58 7.52 -4.02
C TYR A 290 6.37 8.64 -4.66
N THR A 291 6.45 8.61 -5.99
CA THR A 291 7.11 9.62 -6.81
C THR A 291 6.08 10.57 -7.44
N PHE A 292 6.36 11.87 -7.43
CA PHE A 292 5.44 12.91 -7.86
C PHE A 292 6.06 13.72 -9.00
N ASN A 293 5.69 13.38 -10.24
CA ASN A 293 6.18 14.04 -11.45
C ASN A 293 5.28 15.24 -11.79
N MET A 294 5.74 16.45 -11.51
CA MET A 294 4.91 17.64 -11.66
C MET A 294 5.59 18.74 -12.44
N THR A 295 4.78 19.47 -13.20
CA THR A 295 5.17 20.71 -13.85
C THR A 295 4.21 21.83 -13.43
N ALA A 296 4.74 22.96 -12.99
CA ALA A 296 3.99 24.17 -12.71
C ALA A 296 4.82 25.40 -13.13
N TYR A 297 4.17 26.54 -13.30
CA TYR A 297 4.85 27.81 -13.58
C TYR A 297 4.34 28.89 -12.65
N ILE A 298 5.25 29.71 -12.15
CA ILE A 298 4.97 30.90 -11.34
C ILE A 298 4.93 32.08 -12.32
N LYS A 299 3.74 32.64 -12.57
CA LYS A 299 3.60 33.74 -13.55
C LYS A 299 4.46 34.94 -13.19
N GLY A 300 4.54 35.24 -11.90
CA GLY A 300 5.42 36.26 -11.37
C GLY A 300 6.84 36.09 -11.86
N ALA A 301 7.38 34.86 -11.91
CA ALA A 301 8.74 34.56 -12.33
C ALA A 301 8.94 34.41 -13.85
N TRP A 302 7.86 34.39 -14.63
CA TRP A 302 7.91 34.08 -16.06
C TRP A 302 8.65 35.15 -16.89
N ASN A 303 9.48 34.71 -17.82
CA ASN A 303 10.20 35.56 -18.77
C ASN A 303 9.75 35.25 -20.20
N ASN A 304 8.97 36.15 -20.78
CA ASN A 304 8.41 35.99 -22.13
C ASN A 304 9.47 35.74 -23.22
N PRO A 305 10.56 36.55 -23.32
CA PRO A 305 11.63 36.30 -24.28
C PRO A 305 12.22 34.90 -24.28
N THR A 306 12.43 34.29 -23.10
CA THR A 306 13.12 33.00 -22.99
C THR A 306 12.18 31.81 -22.93
N GLY A 307 10.90 32.03 -22.61
CA GLY A 307 9.96 30.94 -22.34
C GLY A 307 10.30 30.13 -21.09
N LEU A 308 11.07 30.72 -20.16
CA LEU A 308 11.50 30.11 -18.90
C LEU A 308 11.19 31.06 -17.73
N MET A 309 11.19 30.55 -16.50
CA MET A 309 11.15 31.41 -15.31
C MET A 309 12.55 31.95 -14.98
N ARG A 310 12.62 33.14 -14.40
CA ARG A 310 13.90 33.71 -13.95
C ARG A 310 14.35 33.06 -12.65
N THR A 311 15.66 32.94 -12.51
CA THR A 311 16.32 32.38 -11.32
C THR A 311 17.04 33.47 -10.53
N LEU A 312 16.59 34.73 -10.61
CA LEU A 312 17.27 35.89 -10.02
C LEU A 312 17.50 35.76 -8.52
N LEU A 313 16.56 35.16 -7.78
CA LEU A 313 16.71 34.90 -6.35
C LEU A 313 17.85 33.91 -6.09
N ASN A 314 17.98 32.88 -6.92
CA ASN A 314 19.05 31.88 -6.81
C ASN A 314 20.41 32.46 -7.21
N SER A 315 20.50 33.09 -8.40
CA SER A 315 21.76 33.69 -8.88
C SER A 315 22.25 34.84 -7.99
N SER A 316 21.38 35.39 -7.15
CA SER A 316 21.70 36.43 -6.16
C SER A 316 21.94 35.87 -4.75
N ASN A 317 21.94 34.54 -4.56
CA ASN A 317 22.06 33.85 -3.27
C ASN A 317 21.02 34.30 -2.21
N LEU A 318 19.79 34.59 -2.65
CA LEU A 318 18.70 35.04 -1.79
C LEU A 318 17.77 33.90 -1.34
N LEU A 319 17.74 32.78 -2.06
CA LEU A 319 16.93 31.64 -1.66
C LEU A 319 17.38 31.11 -0.29
N PRO A 320 16.45 30.88 0.65
CA PRO A 320 16.82 30.33 1.95
C PRO A 320 17.29 28.88 1.78
N LEU A 321 18.25 28.50 2.62
CA LEU A 321 18.78 27.13 2.66
C LEU A 321 17.84 26.16 3.39
N SER A 322 16.87 26.68 4.15
CA SER A 322 15.80 25.90 4.79
C SER A 322 14.44 26.28 4.20
N GLN A 323 13.52 25.31 4.14
CA GLN A 323 12.19 25.53 3.61
C GLN A 323 11.43 26.68 4.33
N PRO A 324 10.72 27.56 3.61
CA PRO A 324 10.11 28.78 4.16
C PRO A 324 8.65 28.63 4.64
N PHE A 325 8.11 27.42 4.64
CA PHE A 325 6.71 27.09 4.95
C PHE A 325 6.46 26.71 6.42
N ASN A 326 7.46 26.84 7.30
CA ASN A 326 7.32 26.59 8.74
C ASN A 326 6.55 27.69 9.51
N THR A 327 6.12 28.74 8.82
CA THR A 327 5.34 29.85 9.41
C THR A 327 3.89 29.85 8.93
N ALA A 328 3.05 30.60 9.63
CA ALA A 328 1.66 30.80 9.23
C ALA A 328 1.55 31.37 7.80
N PRO A 329 0.55 30.94 7.01
CA PRO A 329 -0.53 30.01 7.37
C PRO A 329 -0.21 28.53 7.15
N PHE A 330 0.95 28.19 6.56
CA PHE A 330 1.27 26.82 6.19
C PHE A 330 1.57 25.95 7.41
N ASN A 331 2.33 26.49 8.37
CA ASN A 331 2.76 25.81 9.59
C ASN A 331 3.30 24.39 9.30
N TYR A 332 4.05 24.25 8.21
CA TYR A 332 4.58 22.97 7.76
C TYR A 332 5.78 22.59 8.63
N ALA A 333 5.65 21.46 9.35
CA ALA A 333 6.62 20.99 10.32
C ALA A 333 7.84 20.27 9.70
N GLY A 334 7.91 20.16 8.37
CA GLY A 334 9.06 19.56 7.69
C GLY A 334 10.36 20.32 7.94
N THR A 335 11.48 19.61 7.91
CA THR A 335 12.82 20.13 8.26
C THR A 335 13.74 20.20 7.05
N GLU A 336 13.19 20.16 5.84
CA GLU A 336 13.94 20.19 4.58
C GLU A 336 14.88 21.39 4.53
N SER A 337 16.16 21.09 4.30
CA SER A 337 17.22 22.07 4.16
C SER A 337 18.33 21.50 3.28
N VAL A 338 19.13 22.40 2.70
CA VAL A 338 20.29 22.07 1.87
C VAL A 338 21.50 22.88 2.32
N ALA A 339 22.71 22.36 2.14
CA ALA A 339 23.92 23.11 2.47
C ALA A 339 24.16 24.29 1.50
N THR A 340 23.75 24.11 0.24
CA THR A 340 23.75 25.12 -0.83
C THR A 340 22.60 24.79 -1.79
N ILE A 341 22.09 25.78 -2.53
CA ILE A 341 21.11 25.51 -3.59
C ILE A 341 21.80 24.68 -4.69
N PRO A 342 21.38 23.43 -4.94
CA PRO A 342 22.19 22.46 -5.68
C PRO A 342 22.15 22.65 -7.20
N ASN A 343 21.20 23.43 -7.72
CA ASN A 343 20.97 23.61 -9.14
C ASN A 343 20.73 25.09 -9.46
N ALA A 344 21.49 25.64 -10.41
CA ALA A 344 21.38 27.04 -10.86
C ALA A 344 20.01 27.38 -11.49
N ASN A 345 19.27 26.36 -11.93
CA ASN A 345 17.93 26.51 -12.51
C ASN A 345 16.82 26.62 -11.46
N VAL A 346 17.10 26.47 -10.16
CA VAL A 346 16.07 26.65 -9.12
C VAL A 346 15.56 28.09 -9.13
N VAL A 347 14.23 28.22 -9.13
CA VAL A 347 13.49 29.50 -9.09
C VAL A 347 13.08 29.84 -7.67
N ASP A 348 12.46 28.89 -6.97
CA ASP A 348 11.98 29.05 -5.58
C ASP A 348 11.75 27.69 -4.89
N TRP A 349 11.40 27.76 -3.61
CA TRP A 349 10.74 26.71 -2.85
C TRP A 349 9.24 26.64 -3.16
N VAL A 350 8.70 25.43 -3.22
CA VAL A 350 7.27 25.13 -3.30
C VAL A 350 6.89 24.06 -2.27
N LEU A 351 5.64 24.05 -1.82
CA LEU A 351 5.11 23.02 -0.93
C LEU A 351 4.07 22.19 -1.68
N LEU A 352 4.33 20.89 -1.86
CA LEU A 352 3.33 19.94 -2.29
C LEU A 352 2.54 19.44 -1.07
N ASP A 353 1.22 19.39 -1.22
CA ASP A 353 0.27 18.83 -0.27
C ASP A 353 -0.63 17.84 -1.02
N PHE A 354 -0.40 16.53 -0.81
CA PHE A 354 -1.17 15.46 -1.44
C PHE A 354 -2.37 15.11 -0.57
N ARG A 355 -3.57 15.27 -1.13
CA ARG A 355 -4.83 15.16 -0.42
C ARG A 355 -5.68 14.02 -0.94
N LYS A 356 -6.32 13.31 -0.01
CA LYS A 356 -7.24 12.22 -0.31
C LYS A 356 -8.49 12.31 0.56
N PRO A 357 -9.54 13.00 0.10
CA PRO A 357 -10.81 13.04 0.80
C PRO A 357 -11.52 11.68 0.72
N ALA A 358 -12.22 11.31 1.79
CA ALA A 358 -12.97 10.04 1.85
C ALA A 358 -14.07 9.95 0.78
N SER A 359 -14.65 11.09 0.36
CA SER A 359 -15.65 11.14 -0.72
C SER A 359 -15.04 10.91 -2.11
N GLY A 360 -13.72 11.00 -2.25
CA GLY A 360 -13.03 10.98 -3.55
C GLY A 360 -13.29 12.23 -4.40
N LEU A 361 -14.03 13.21 -3.89
CA LEU A 361 -14.43 14.42 -4.62
C LEU A 361 -13.53 15.61 -4.29
N PRO A 362 -13.22 16.47 -5.28
CA PRO A 362 -12.37 17.65 -5.07
C PRO A 362 -12.98 18.67 -4.08
N ALA A 363 -14.31 18.68 -3.93
CA ALA A 363 -15.02 19.60 -3.04
C ALA A 363 -14.61 19.48 -1.57
N ASP A 364 -14.19 18.28 -1.15
CA ASP A 364 -13.83 17.98 0.24
C ASP A 364 -12.32 17.77 0.43
N ALA A 365 -11.50 18.02 -0.60
CA ALA A 365 -10.03 17.91 -0.57
C ALA A 365 -9.40 19.07 0.22
N THR A 366 -9.71 19.13 1.52
CA THR A 366 -9.26 20.17 2.46
C THR A 366 -7.89 19.82 3.07
N PRO A 367 -7.18 20.77 3.73
CA PRO A 367 -5.91 20.48 4.42
C PRO A 367 -5.97 19.34 5.44
N ALA A 368 -7.15 19.02 5.99
CA ALA A 368 -7.35 17.90 6.93
C ALA A 368 -7.32 16.53 6.24
N THR A 369 -7.49 16.49 4.91
CA THR A 369 -7.42 15.26 4.09
C THR A 369 -6.02 15.00 3.53
N SER A 370 -5.02 15.75 3.99
CA SER A 370 -3.62 15.54 3.61
C SER A 370 -3.13 14.16 4.03
N ILE A 371 -2.54 13.44 3.08
CA ILE A 371 -1.92 12.12 3.28
C ILE A 371 -0.40 12.14 3.07
N GLY A 372 0.15 13.29 2.65
CA GLY A 372 1.59 13.57 2.65
C GLY A 372 1.88 14.99 2.17
N LYS A 373 2.93 15.61 2.72
CA LYS A 373 3.40 16.95 2.34
C LYS A 373 4.91 17.00 2.34
N LYS A 374 5.50 17.70 1.37
CA LYS A 374 6.95 17.89 1.27
C LYS A 374 7.29 19.22 0.61
N ALA A 375 8.27 19.93 1.18
CA ALA A 375 8.86 21.11 0.55
C ALA A 375 9.85 20.68 -0.53
N ALA A 376 9.84 21.38 -1.65
CA ALA A 376 10.53 20.99 -2.88
C ALA A 376 11.05 22.23 -3.63
N PHE A 377 11.88 22.00 -4.64
CA PHE A 377 12.32 23.06 -5.55
C PHE A 377 11.48 23.07 -6.82
N ILE A 378 11.25 24.27 -7.36
CA ILE A 378 10.72 24.44 -8.71
C ILE A 378 11.83 25.02 -9.61
N LEU A 379 12.06 24.38 -10.75
CA LEU A 379 13.09 24.77 -11.72
C LEU A 379 12.53 25.74 -12.77
N ASN A 380 13.41 26.45 -13.48
CA ASN A 380 13.04 27.45 -14.48
C ASN A 380 12.20 26.93 -15.66
N ASN A 381 12.29 25.63 -15.95
CA ASN A 381 11.49 24.93 -16.93
C ASN A 381 10.13 24.45 -16.38
N GLY A 382 9.85 24.69 -15.10
CA GLY A 382 8.61 24.33 -14.41
C GLY A 382 8.60 22.97 -13.72
N SER A 383 9.63 22.15 -13.90
CA SER A 383 9.76 20.87 -13.18
C SER A 383 9.85 21.10 -11.68
N ILE A 384 9.12 20.30 -10.91
CA ILE A 384 9.23 20.26 -9.44
C ILE A 384 10.08 19.05 -9.05
N THR A 385 11.15 19.29 -8.30
CA THR A 385 12.16 18.29 -7.94
C THR A 385 12.36 18.19 -6.43
N ASP A 386 12.96 17.10 -5.98
CA ASP A 386 13.44 16.93 -4.61
C ASP A 386 14.63 17.88 -4.32
N LEU A 387 15.20 17.76 -3.11
CA LEU A 387 16.24 18.65 -2.59
C LEU A 387 17.59 18.56 -3.30
N ASP A 388 17.78 17.60 -4.21
CA ASP A 388 18.96 17.54 -5.08
C ASP A 388 18.83 18.43 -6.34
N GLY A 389 17.64 19.00 -6.59
CA GLY A 389 17.36 19.82 -7.76
C GLY A 389 17.30 19.06 -9.08
N VAL A 390 17.23 17.72 -9.06
CA VAL A 390 17.29 16.86 -10.26
C VAL A 390 16.24 15.76 -10.23
N THR A 391 16.13 15.01 -9.13
CA THR A 391 15.20 13.88 -9.05
C THR A 391 13.77 14.35 -8.85
N PRO A 392 12.77 13.62 -9.37
CA PRO A 392 11.37 13.92 -9.08
C PRO A 392 11.11 13.88 -7.57
N LEU A 393 10.22 14.75 -7.10
CA LEU A 393 9.84 14.79 -5.69
C LEU A 393 9.29 13.44 -5.23
N ALA A 394 9.78 12.91 -4.11
CA ALA A 394 9.26 11.67 -3.54
C ALA A 394 9.06 11.77 -2.01
N PHE A 395 8.00 11.15 -1.51
CA PHE A 395 7.72 10.99 -0.08
C PHE A 395 6.72 9.87 0.19
N ASP A 396 6.65 9.47 1.46
CA ASP A 396 5.76 8.39 1.90
C ASP A 396 4.31 8.87 1.99
N ILE A 397 3.38 8.05 1.48
CA ILE A 397 1.94 8.25 1.67
C ILE A 397 1.39 7.19 2.63
N ASN A 398 0.31 7.52 3.34
CA ASN A 398 -0.34 6.59 4.27
C ASN A 398 -1.68 6.03 3.76
N LYS A 399 -2.11 6.42 2.56
CA LYS A 399 -3.33 5.92 1.89
C LYS A 399 -3.09 5.74 0.40
N GLN A 400 -3.54 4.63 -0.20
CA GLN A 400 -3.50 4.42 -1.65
C GLN A 400 -4.84 4.74 -2.32
N GLY A 401 -4.82 4.90 -3.64
CA GLY A 401 -5.97 5.28 -4.46
C GLY A 401 -5.98 6.76 -4.83
N ASN A 402 -7.01 7.17 -5.56
CA ASN A 402 -7.04 8.49 -6.19
C ASN A 402 -6.89 9.63 -5.17
N GLY A 403 -6.15 10.67 -5.58
CA GLY A 403 -5.90 11.85 -4.77
C GLY A 403 -5.74 13.12 -5.59
N PHE A 404 -5.38 14.21 -4.92
CA PHE A 404 -5.26 15.55 -5.49
C PHE A 404 -3.95 16.20 -5.05
N PHE A 405 -3.20 16.73 -6.00
CA PHE A 405 -2.04 17.56 -5.70
C PHE A 405 -2.46 18.97 -5.40
N VAL A 406 -1.91 19.57 -4.36
CA VAL A 406 -1.99 21.01 -4.13
C VAL A 406 -0.58 21.59 -4.08
N ILE A 407 -0.28 22.50 -5.01
CA ILE A 407 0.99 23.24 -5.02
C ILE A 407 0.77 24.60 -4.39
N LYS A 408 1.59 24.91 -3.38
CA LYS A 408 1.57 26.19 -2.67
C LYS A 408 2.92 26.88 -2.83
N THR A 409 2.85 28.20 -2.97
CA THR A 409 4.01 29.10 -2.97
C THR A 409 3.81 30.15 -1.87
N ARG A 410 4.78 31.04 -1.68
CA ARG A 410 4.69 32.07 -0.63
C ARG A 410 3.77 33.24 -0.97
N ASN A 411 3.45 33.46 -2.25
CA ASN A 411 2.90 34.73 -2.74
C ASN A 411 2.03 34.61 -4.01
N HIS A 412 1.78 33.39 -4.49
CA HIS A 412 0.84 33.10 -5.59
C HIS A 412 -0.28 32.20 -5.10
N LEU A 413 -1.46 32.30 -5.74
CA LEU A 413 -2.60 31.45 -5.43
C LEU A 413 -2.23 29.98 -5.60
N ALA A 414 -2.55 29.17 -4.60
CA ALA A 414 -2.35 27.73 -4.64
C ALA A 414 -3.23 27.09 -5.73
N ILE A 415 -2.64 26.11 -6.42
CA ILE A 415 -3.29 25.36 -7.50
C ILE A 415 -3.50 23.91 -7.09
N MET A 416 -4.56 23.28 -7.62
CA MET A 416 -4.96 21.92 -7.30
C MET A 416 -5.25 21.15 -8.58
N SER A 417 -4.81 19.89 -8.64
CA SER A 417 -5.07 19.02 -9.80
C SER A 417 -6.53 18.57 -9.83
N ASN A 418 -6.97 18.02 -10.96
CA ASN A 418 -8.11 17.10 -10.95
C ASN A 418 -7.76 15.81 -10.20
N SER A 419 -8.73 14.90 -10.04
CA SER A 419 -8.49 13.60 -9.41
C SER A 419 -7.44 12.83 -10.20
N LEU A 420 -6.35 12.44 -9.53
CA LEU A 420 -5.26 11.69 -10.13
C LEU A 420 -5.38 10.23 -9.72
N PRO A 421 -5.45 9.28 -10.67
CA PRO A 421 -5.51 7.87 -10.35
C PRO A 421 -4.18 7.40 -9.76
N SER A 422 -4.28 6.53 -8.76
CA SER A 422 -3.13 5.74 -8.33
C SER A 422 -2.79 4.69 -9.40
N ASN A 423 -1.61 4.09 -9.29
CA ASN A 423 -1.17 3.04 -10.19
C ASN A 423 -0.16 2.11 -9.53
N VAL A 424 0.04 0.97 -10.20
CA VAL A 424 0.97 -0.07 -9.78
C VAL A 424 2.42 0.39 -9.78
N SER A 425 2.81 1.51 -10.42
CA SER A 425 4.19 1.99 -10.41
C SER A 425 4.54 2.89 -9.22
N GLY A 426 3.56 3.26 -8.38
CA GLY A 426 3.83 4.11 -7.23
C GLY A 426 4.18 5.55 -7.60
N SER A 427 3.62 6.05 -8.71
CA SER A 427 3.95 7.37 -9.22
C SER A 427 2.71 8.16 -9.59
N TYR A 428 2.68 9.45 -9.32
CA TYR A 428 1.61 10.33 -9.77
C TYR A 428 2.18 11.41 -10.70
N THR A 429 1.41 11.85 -11.68
CA THR A 429 1.85 12.85 -12.65
C THR A 429 0.78 13.92 -12.85
N ASN A 430 1.20 15.20 -12.88
CA ASN A 430 0.33 16.29 -13.29
C ASN A 430 1.11 17.43 -13.94
N ASN A 431 0.63 17.94 -15.07
CA ASN A 431 1.17 19.15 -15.68
C ASN A 431 0.18 20.30 -15.52
N PHE A 432 0.43 21.18 -14.55
CA PHE A 432 -0.40 22.34 -14.24
C PHE A 432 -0.35 23.46 -15.28
N SER A 433 0.61 23.40 -16.22
CA SER A 433 0.65 24.35 -17.33
C SER A 433 -0.45 24.15 -18.38
N VAL A 434 -1.17 23.04 -18.29
CA VAL A 434 -2.34 22.72 -19.12
C VAL A 434 -3.60 23.05 -18.33
N LEU A 435 -4.44 23.98 -18.84
CA LEU A 435 -5.64 24.44 -18.14
C LEU A 435 -6.53 23.29 -17.64
N ALA A 436 -6.78 22.28 -18.49
CA ALA A 436 -7.64 21.14 -18.18
C ALA A 436 -7.12 20.22 -17.06
N ASN A 437 -5.85 20.31 -16.67
CA ASN A 437 -5.26 19.53 -15.57
C ASN A 437 -5.44 20.20 -14.20
N ASN A 438 -5.99 21.42 -14.18
CA ASN A 438 -6.24 22.17 -12.97
C ASN A 438 -7.72 22.04 -12.60
N TYR A 439 -8.01 21.72 -11.34
CA TYR A 439 -9.38 21.73 -10.84
C TYR A 439 -9.89 23.17 -10.80
N LYS A 440 -11.02 23.45 -11.44
CA LYS A 440 -11.74 24.72 -11.30
C LYS A 440 -12.93 24.52 -10.37
N ASN A 441 -13.00 25.30 -9.30
CA ASN A 441 -14.19 25.34 -8.47
C ASN A 441 -15.38 25.80 -9.33
N PRO A 442 -16.50 25.05 -9.40
CA PRO A 442 -17.66 25.43 -10.22
C PRO A 442 -18.23 26.82 -9.92
N SER A 443 -18.04 27.31 -8.68
CA SER A 443 -18.48 28.64 -8.26
C SER A 443 -17.45 29.76 -8.53
N ALA A 444 -16.25 29.42 -9.02
CA ALA A 444 -15.21 30.41 -9.29
C ALA A 444 -15.48 31.17 -10.60
N THR A 445 -15.30 32.49 -10.55
CA THR A 445 -15.49 33.38 -11.70
C THR A 445 -14.30 33.40 -12.65
N SER A 446 -13.13 32.94 -12.19
CA SER A 446 -11.90 32.85 -12.98
C SER A 446 -11.41 31.40 -13.03
N ASP A 447 -10.53 31.13 -14.01
CA ASP A 447 -9.76 29.89 -14.03
C ASP A 447 -8.72 29.91 -12.90
N PRO A 448 -8.38 28.74 -12.34
CA PRO A 448 -7.45 28.64 -11.20
C PRO A 448 -6.00 28.98 -11.55
N VAL A 449 -5.71 29.10 -12.85
CA VAL A 449 -4.43 29.48 -13.44
C VAL A 449 -4.64 30.54 -14.50
N THR A 450 -3.57 31.26 -14.85
CA THR A 450 -3.60 32.38 -15.78
C THR A 450 -2.64 32.17 -16.93
N LEU A 451 -3.02 32.67 -18.10
CA LEU A 451 -2.22 32.56 -19.31
C LEU A 451 -0.83 33.19 -19.10
N LEU A 452 0.21 32.44 -19.43
CA LEU A 452 1.55 32.96 -19.64
C LEU A 452 1.58 33.50 -21.06
N ALA A 453 2.09 34.73 -21.25
CA ALA A 453 2.00 35.40 -22.54
C ALA A 453 2.58 34.51 -23.66
N ALA A 454 1.90 34.50 -24.80
CA ALA A 454 2.16 33.60 -25.91
C ALA A 454 3.64 33.57 -26.25
N THR A 455 4.24 32.39 -26.07
CA THR A 455 5.61 32.14 -26.47
C THR A 455 5.69 32.17 -28.00
N GLY A 456 6.80 32.67 -28.54
CA GLY A 456 7.24 32.31 -29.90
C GLY A 456 7.61 30.82 -30.04
N ILE A 457 7.08 29.95 -29.17
CA ILE A 457 7.37 28.52 -28.99
C ILE A 457 6.12 27.68 -29.33
N GLY A 458 5.00 28.29 -29.73
CA GLY A 458 3.88 27.60 -30.38
C GLY A 458 2.91 26.85 -29.46
N SER A 459 2.99 27.01 -28.14
CA SER A 459 2.05 26.39 -27.19
C SER A 459 1.54 27.36 -26.13
N THR A 460 0.23 27.33 -25.87
CA THR A 460 -0.44 28.01 -24.75
C THR A 460 -0.04 27.38 -23.42
N LEU A 461 0.56 28.16 -22.53
CA LEU A 461 0.95 27.71 -21.18
C LEU A 461 0.23 28.55 -20.11
N TYR A 462 -0.07 27.92 -18.99
CA TYR A 462 -0.69 28.56 -17.84
C TYR A 462 0.25 28.53 -16.62
N GLY A 463 0.11 29.52 -15.76
CA GLY A 463 0.85 29.62 -14.50
C GLY A 463 -0.03 30.07 -13.35
N MET A 464 0.52 29.98 -12.15
CA MET A 464 -0.14 30.40 -10.91
C MET A 464 -0.39 31.91 -10.94
N TRP A 465 -1.54 32.35 -10.40
CA TRP A 465 -1.85 33.77 -10.27
C TRP A 465 -0.96 34.44 -9.22
N PRO A 466 -0.30 35.56 -9.53
CA PRO A 466 0.49 36.32 -8.56
C PRO A 466 -0.40 37.11 -7.61
N GLY A 467 0.09 37.39 -6.41
CA GLY A 467 -0.48 38.41 -5.53
C GLY A 467 -1.23 37.92 -4.30
N ASP A 468 -1.22 36.62 -3.98
CA ASP A 468 -1.79 36.10 -2.71
C ASP A 468 -0.74 36.23 -1.59
N VAL A 469 -0.40 37.48 -1.25
CA VAL A 469 0.67 37.81 -0.30
C VAL A 469 0.30 37.42 1.14
N ASN A 470 -0.99 37.55 1.49
CA ASN A 470 -1.47 37.13 2.80
C ASN A 470 -1.73 35.61 2.88
N ARG A 471 -1.80 34.91 1.74
CA ARG A 471 -1.93 33.45 1.58
C ARG A 471 -3.30 32.94 2.06
N ASN A 472 -4.35 33.70 1.82
CA ASN A 472 -5.72 33.37 2.21
C ASN A 472 -6.51 32.65 1.10
N GLY A 473 -5.90 32.44 -0.08
CA GLY A 473 -6.53 31.77 -1.21
C GLY A 473 -7.39 32.68 -2.10
N SER A 474 -7.30 34.00 -1.96
CA SER A 474 -8.00 34.99 -2.78
C SER A 474 -7.16 36.25 -2.95
N VAL A 475 -6.96 36.72 -4.19
CA VAL A 475 -6.21 37.96 -4.43
C VAL A 475 -7.16 39.15 -4.36
N THR A 476 -6.97 40.00 -3.37
CA THR A 476 -7.83 41.16 -3.10
C THR A 476 -7.00 42.41 -2.79
N THR A 477 -7.66 43.54 -2.57
CA THR A 477 -6.99 44.77 -2.12
C THR A 477 -6.25 44.59 -0.78
N SER A 478 -6.63 43.60 0.03
CA SER A 478 -5.94 43.28 1.28
C SER A 478 -4.51 42.76 1.05
N ASP A 479 -4.22 42.21 -0.13
CA ASP A 479 -2.87 41.76 -0.52
C ASP A 479 -1.97 42.89 -1.02
N VAL A 480 -2.56 43.98 -1.52
CA VAL A 480 -1.83 45.17 -1.96
C VAL A 480 -1.31 45.98 -0.78
N THR A 481 -2.08 46.06 0.31
CA THR A 481 -1.72 46.78 1.55
C THR A 481 -0.32 46.44 2.08
N PRO A 482 0.06 45.17 2.30
CA PRO A 482 1.41 44.84 2.78
C PRO A 482 2.52 45.22 1.78
N ILE A 483 2.26 45.19 0.47
CA ILE A 483 3.22 45.64 -0.56
C ILE A 483 3.44 47.16 -0.44
N ASN A 484 2.36 47.95 -0.37
CA ASN A 484 2.44 49.40 -0.21
C ASN A 484 3.14 49.82 1.09
N ILE A 485 2.87 49.12 2.20
CA ILE A 485 3.57 49.35 3.47
C ILE A 485 5.08 49.09 3.31
N ALA A 486 5.47 48.08 2.55
CA ALA A 486 6.88 47.82 2.24
C ALA A 486 7.48 49.02 1.50
N ILE A 487 6.88 49.43 0.39
CA ILE A 487 7.38 50.51 -0.49
C ILE A 487 7.53 51.83 0.27
N ALA A 488 6.61 52.14 1.18
CA ALA A 488 6.68 53.34 2.02
C ALA A 488 7.73 53.27 3.14
N GLY A 489 8.25 52.08 3.44
CA GLY A 489 9.30 51.85 4.43
C GLY A 489 10.73 51.98 3.88
N PRO A 490 11.75 51.67 4.70
CA PRO A 490 13.16 51.76 4.29
C PRO A 490 13.51 50.83 3.11
N VAL A 491 14.29 51.34 2.16
CA VAL A 491 14.70 50.63 0.93
C VAL A 491 15.44 49.32 1.22
N SER A 492 16.22 49.27 2.31
CA SER A 492 17.05 48.11 2.68
C SER A 492 16.25 46.82 2.95
N GLY A 493 14.95 46.90 3.20
CA GLY A 493 14.07 45.73 3.37
C GLY A 493 13.36 45.27 2.10
N ASN A 494 13.55 46.00 0.99
CA ASN A 494 12.77 45.87 -0.23
C ASN A 494 13.61 45.65 -1.49
N THR A 495 14.93 45.84 -1.45
CA THR A 495 15.81 45.63 -2.62
C THR A 495 16.78 44.51 -2.34
N PHE A 496 16.97 43.60 -3.29
CA PHE A 496 17.85 42.44 -3.15
C PHE A 496 17.45 41.55 -1.96
N VAL A 497 16.15 41.21 -1.89
CA VAL A 497 15.57 40.45 -0.77
C VAL A 497 14.77 39.24 -1.23
N TYR A 498 14.73 38.21 -0.40
CA TYR A 498 13.76 37.13 -0.50
C TYR A 498 12.53 37.47 0.33
N ASN A 499 11.53 38.09 -0.31
CA ASN A 499 10.36 38.63 0.36
C ASN A 499 9.07 38.00 -0.20
N VAL A 500 8.04 37.85 0.63
CA VAL A 500 6.72 37.37 0.19
C VAL A 500 5.98 38.42 -0.64
N ARG A 501 6.39 39.69 -0.54
CA ARG A 501 5.80 40.83 -1.26
C ARG A 501 6.39 41.05 -2.65
N ASP A 502 7.54 40.43 -2.94
CA ASP A 502 8.13 40.37 -4.28
C ASP A 502 7.36 39.30 -5.07
N VAL A 503 6.26 39.69 -5.70
CA VAL A 503 5.37 38.78 -6.43
C VAL A 503 5.82 38.58 -7.87
N ASN A 504 6.71 39.44 -8.39
CA ASN A 504 7.28 39.33 -9.73
C ASN A 504 8.66 38.63 -9.76
N TYR A 505 9.19 38.23 -8.61
CA TYR A 505 10.46 37.51 -8.48
C TYR A 505 11.65 38.27 -9.09
N ASP A 506 11.65 39.60 -9.00
CA ASP A 506 12.71 40.44 -9.54
C ASP A 506 13.78 40.83 -8.50
N ARG A 507 13.65 40.32 -7.27
CA ARG A 507 14.40 40.58 -6.03
C ARG A 507 14.08 41.91 -5.36
N ASN A 508 13.10 42.68 -5.85
CA ASN A 508 12.71 43.96 -5.28
C ASN A 508 11.21 44.07 -5.08
N VAL A 509 10.79 44.69 -3.97
CA VAL A 509 9.40 45.03 -3.69
C VAL A 509 9.16 46.47 -4.15
N THR A 510 8.45 46.63 -5.26
CA THR A 510 8.22 47.92 -5.91
C THR A 510 6.77 48.10 -6.34
N THR A 511 6.46 49.25 -6.96
CA THR A 511 5.14 49.47 -7.58
C THR A 511 4.85 48.48 -8.72
N ALA A 512 5.85 47.78 -9.25
CA ALA A 512 5.65 46.70 -10.21
C ALA A 512 4.89 45.52 -9.58
N ASP A 513 5.17 45.17 -8.32
CA ASP A 513 4.45 44.11 -7.59
C ASP A 513 2.98 44.47 -7.36
N VAL A 514 2.73 45.74 -7.07
CA VAL A 514 1.37 46.30 -6.96
C VAL A 514 0.64 46.16 -8.29
N SER A 515 1.27 46.52 -9.41
CA SER A 515 0.70 46.42 -10.75
C SER A 515 0.35 44.97 -11.11
N VAL A 516 1.26 44.03 -10.84
CA VAL A 516 1.05 42.60 -11.07
C VAL A 516 -0.09 42.05 -10.20
N THR A 517 -0.14 42.43 -8.91
CA THR A 517 -1.22 42.03 -8.00
C THR A 517 -2.57 42.60 -8.44
N ASN A 518 -2.64 43.88 -8.81
CA ASN A 518 -3.86 44.52 -9.32
C ASN A 518 -4.38 43.85 -10.60
N THR A 519 -3.50 43.31 -11.44
CA THR A 519 -3.91 42.54 -12.62
C THR A 519 -4.67 41.27 -12.22
N SER A 520 -4.22 40.56 -11.17
CA SER A 520 -4.93 39.40 -10.62
C SER A 520 -6.27 39.80 -9.98
N ILE A 521 -6.32 40.94 -9.27
CA ILE A 521 -7.57 41.47 -8.69
C ILE A 521 -8.59 41.79 -9.78
N ALA A 522 -8.18 42.49 -10.84
CA ALA A 522 -9.04 42.86 -11.95
C ALA A 522 -9.59 41.63 -12.70
N ALA A 523 -8.84 40.52 -12.68
CA ALA A 523 -9.27 39.24 -13.23
C ALA A 523 -10.12 38.39 -12.27
N PHE A 524 -10.41 38.88 -11.05
CA PHE A 524 -11.08 38.13 -9.99
C PHE A 524 -10.42 36.76 -9.75
N ALA A 525 -9.09 36.74 -9.65
CA ALA A 525 -8.32 35.50 -9.48
C ALA A 525 -8.72 34.75 -8.20
N GLN A 526 -9.02 33.45 -8.34
CA GLN A 526 -9.41 32.58 -7.22
C GLN A 526 -8.60 31.28 -7.23
N ALA A 527 -8.20 30.81 -6.05
CA ALA A 527 -7.49 29.54 -5.91
C ALA A 527 -8.42 28.35 -6.13
N SER A 528 -7.87 27.25 -6.63
CA SER A 528 -8.57 25.95 -6.71
C SER A 528 -8.47 25.12 -5.42
N ALA A 529 -7.58 25.50 -4.49
CA ALA A 529 -7.16 24.66 -3.36
C ALA A 529 -7.98 24.86 -2.06
N SER A 530 -9.01 25.71 -2.09
CA SER A 530 -9.82 26.06 -0.93
C SER A 530 -11.27 26.32 -1.34
N LYS A 531 -12.22 25.67 -0.65
CA LYS A 531 -13.59 26.16 -0.54
C LYS A 531 -13.50 27.58 0.10
N PRO A 532 -14.11 28.64 -0.46
CA PRO A 532 -14.32 29.85 0.31
C PRO A 532 -15.22 29.49 1.50
N PRO A 533 -14.95 29.95 2.75
CA PRO A 533 -15.93 29.80 3.82
C PRO A 533 -17.27 30.36 3.31
N PRO A 534 -18.41 29.72 3.62
CA PRO A 534 -19.69 30.28 3.22
C PRO A 534 -19.75 31.73 3.72
N PRO A 535 -20.22 32.69 2.92
CA PRO A 535 -20.49 34.02 3.44
C PRO A 535 -21.43 33.84 4.63
N ASN A 536 -21.17 34.53 5.73
CA ASN A 536 -22.05 34.55 6.91
C ASN A 536 -23.46 34.93 6.49
N GLY A 537 -24.26 33.93 6.14
CA GLY A 537 -25.68 34.00 5.86
C GLY A 537 -26.35 33.37 7.06
N LEU A 538 -27.13 34.17 7.77
CA LEU A 538 -28.02 33.75 8.84
C LEU A 538 -28.59 32.36 8.57
N ILE A 539 -28.36 31.44 9.50
CA ILE A 539 -29.15 30.22 9.60
C ILE A 539 -30.57 30.68 9.93
N ILE A 540 -31.41 30.83 8.91
CA ILE A 540 -32.86 30.79 9.13
C ILE A 540 -33.18 29.30 9.13
N GLU A 541 -33.30 28.72 10.32
CA GLU A 541 -33.96 27.43 10.49
C GLU A 541 -35.37 27.58 9.90
N LYS A 542 -35.58 26.96 8.75
CA LYS A 542 -36.93 26.80 8.22
C LYS A 542 -37.57 25.68 9.02
N GLU A 543 -38.23 26.06 10.11
CA GLU A 543 -39.13 25.17 10.84
C GLU A 543 -40.10 24.55 9.83
N LEU A 544 -39.92 23.26 9.53
CA LEU A 544 -40.89 22.49 8.77
C LEU A 544 -42.09 22.28 9.69
N LYS A 545 -43.03 23.25 9.69
CA LYS A 545 -44.37 23.00 10.22
C LYS A 545 -45.05 22.01 9.30
N SER A 546 -45.04 20.75 9.73
CA SER A 546 -45.97 19.72 9.29
C SER A 546 -47.40 20.24 9.46
N HIS A 547 -48.06 20.53 8.35
CA HIS A 547 -49.49 20.78 8.31
C HIS A 547 -50.16 19.44 7.98
N VAL A 548 -50.78 18.80 8.97
CA VAL A 548 -51.73 17.71 8.74
C VAL A 548 -53.11 18.35 8.58
N PRO A 549 -53.77 18.28 7.42
CA PRO A 549 -55.17 18.66 7.27
C PRO A 549 -56.08 17.60 7.92
N GLY A 550 -57.17 18.07 8.51
CA GLY A 550 -57.94 17.33 9.51
C GLY A 550 -58.71 16.09 9.08
N GLU A 551 -59.03 15.30 10.10
CA GLU A 551 -60.28 14.55 10.29
C GLU A 551 -60.61 14.74 11.80
N GLY A 552 -61.79 15.14 12.27
CA GLY A 552 -63.11 14.95 11.74
C GLY A 552 -63.87 13.89 12.55
N ARG A 553 -64.12 14.14 13.84
CA ARG A 553 -65.35 13.81 14.59
C ARG A 553 -65.28 14.26 16.04
#